data_AF-A0A8T1LPD8-F1
#
_entry.id   AF-A0A8T1LPD8-F1
#
_cell.length_a   1.000
_cell.length_b   1.000
_cell.length_c   1.000
_cell.angle_alpha   90.00
_cell.angle_beta   90.00
_cell.angle_gamma   90.00
#
_symmetry.space_group_name_H-M   'P 1'
#
loop_
_entity.id
_entity.type
_entity.pdbx_description
1 polymer ?
#
loop_
_entity_poly.entity_id
_entity_poly.type
_entity_poly.pdbx_seq_one_letter_code
_entity_poly.pdbx_strand_id
1 'polypeptide(L)'
;MLKFNGVFRIDHGVLRSLRQKYTAVSHEFEIVQTETTTVGSLEDDGDIEDIHLVITKTRDLASVPIRTVVSACGVVTDIGETRYIQSRNGDAQHKRDVILADQCAMRHLG
;
A
#
# COMPACT_ATOMS: atom_id res chain seq x y z
N MET A 1 14.76 10.18 -9.58
CA MET A 1 13.93 9.91 -8.38
C MET A 1 12.60 9.37 -8.88
N LEU A 2 12.16 8.20 -8.38
CA LEU A 2 10.85 7.66 -8.69
C LEU A 2 9.76 8.56 -8.10
N LYS A 3 8.69 8.78 -8.87
CA LYS A 3 7.54 9.59 -8.46
C LYS A 3 6.31 8.70 -8.39
N PHE A 4 5.42 9.01 -7.45
CA PHE A 4 4.11 8.36 -7.38
C PHE A 4 3.35 8.58 -8.71
N ASN A 5 2.70 7.55 -9.21
CA ASN A 5 2.00 7.53 -10.52
C ASN A 5 2.87 7.90 -11.73
N GLY A 6 4.20 7.77 -11.65
CA GLY A 6 5.06 7.92 -12.82
C GLY A 6 5.24 6.60 -13.56
N VAL A 7 5.35 6.66 -14.89
CA VAL A 7 5.74 5.51 -15.72
C VAL A 7 7.26 5.48 -15.86
N PHE A 8 7.85 4.30 -15.62
CA PHE A 8 9.29 4.10 -15.66
C PHE A 8 9.64 2.81 -16.40
N ARG A 9 10.67 2.90 -17.25
CA ARG A 9 11.37 1.74 -17.79
C ARG A 9 12.46 1.31 -16.83
N ILE A 10 12.48 0.02 -16.52
CA ILE A 10 13.54 -0.62 -15.74
C ILE A 10 14.28 -1.58 -16.68
N ASP A 11 15.59 -1.38 -16.84
CA ASP A 11 16.45 -2.29 -17.61
C ASP A 11 17.47 -2.96 -16.68
N HIS A 12 17.68 -4.27 -16.90
CA HIS A 12 18.46 -5.16 -16.04
C HIS A 12 17.86 -5.30 -14.62
N GLY A 13 18.42 -6.23 -13.85
CA GLY A 13 17.96 -6.59 -12.51
C GLY A 13 17.82 -8.11 -12.38
N VAL A 14 17.44 -8.56 -11.19
CA VAL A 14 17.19 -9.98 -10.94
C VAL A 14 15.78 -10.18 -10.42
N LEU A 15 15.13 -11.25 -10.88
CA LEU A 15 13.84 -11.68 -10.34
C LEU A 15 14.07 -12.60 -9.14
N ARG A 16 13.30 -12.39 -8.08
CA ARG A 16 13.29 -13.24 -6.89
C ARG A 16 11.87 -13.63 -6.56
N SER A 17 11.64 -14.89 -6.18
CA SER A 17 10.32 -15.34 -5.71
C SER A 17 9.84 -14.48 -4.55
N LEU A 18 8.56 -14.11 -4.61
CA LEU A 18 7.94 -13.20 -3.64
C LEU A 18 8.00 -13.78 -2.21
N ARG A 19 8.37 -12.95 -1.25
CA ARG A 19 8.17 -13.22 0.19
C ARG A 19 6.85 -12.57 0.61
N GLN A 20 5.75 -13.30 0.49
CA GLN A 20 4.34 -12.86 0.66
C GLN A 20 3.97 -12.10 1.96
N LYS A 21 4.91 -11.83 2.87
CA LYS A 21 4.62 -11.19 4.17
C LYS A 21 4.27 -9.70 4.07
N TYR A 22 4.48 -9.04 2.93
CA TYR A 22 4.48 -7.56 2.88
C TYR A 22 3.75 -6.93 1.68
N THR A 23 2.93 -7.67 0.93
CA THR A 23 2.20 -7.10 -0.21
C THR A 23 0.76 -7.61 -0.29
N ALA A 24 -0.16 -6.73 -0.66
CA ALA A 24 -1.53 -7.07 -1.04
C ALA A 24 -1.66 -7.38 -2.54
N VAL A 25 -0.62 -7.14 -3.33
CA VAL A 25 -0.61 -7.36 -4.78
C VAL A 25 -0.20 -8.80 -5.06
N SER A 26 -1.01 -9.50 -5.86
CA SER A 26 -0.76 -10.89 -6.26
C SER A 26 0.20 -10.95 -7.45
N HIS A 27 1.49 -11.10 -7.17
CA HIS A 27 2.52 -11.39 -8.17
C HIS A 27 3.48 -12.47 -7.66
N GLU A 28 4.09 -13.25 -8.55
CA GLU A 28 4.94 -14.39 -8.18
C GLU A 28 6.40 -13.99 -7.86
N PHE A 29 6.86 -12.88 -8.44
CA PHE A 29 8.25 -12.43 -8.36
C PHE A 29 8.36 -10.94 -8.08
N GLU A 30 9.42 -10.56 -7.37
CA GLU A 30 9.85 -9.17 -7.17
C GLU A 30 11.08 -8.89 -8.03
N ILE A 31 11.17 -7.67 -8.57
CA ILE A 31 12.41 -7.16 -9.18
C ILE A 31 13.32 -6.64 -8.07
N VAL A 32 14.56 -7.13 -8.04
CA VAL A 32 15.62 -6.62 -7.16
C VAL A 32 16.63 -5.85 -8.01
N GLN A 33 16.83 -4.58 -7.65
CA GLN A 33 17.82 -3.73 -8.30
C GLN A 33 19.24 -4.22 -7.97
N THR A 34 20.08 -4.24 -8.99
CA THR A 34 21.51 -4.56 -8.95
C THR A 34 22.33 -3.33 -9.36
N GLU A 35 23.65 -3.43 -9.27
CA GLU A 35 24.57 -2.38 -9.75
C GLU A 35 24.42 -2.07 -11.25
N THR A 36 23.89 -3.00 -12.03
CA THR A 36 23.65 -2.84 -13.48
C THR A 36 22.24 -2.35 -13.81
N THR A 37 21.37 -2.22 -12.81
CA THR A 37 19.98 -1.80 -13.05
C THR A 37 19.91 -0.31 -13.40
N THR A 38 19.23 0.00 -14.49
CA THR A 38 18.93 1.39 -14.89
C THR A 38 17.44 1.65 -14.86
N VAL A 39 17.06 2.86 -14.47
CA VAL A 39 15.66 3.28 -14.37
C VAL A 39 15.48 4.63 -15.07
N GLY A 40 14.65 4.65 -16.12
CA GLY A 40 14.35 5.84 -16.91
C GLY A 40 12.86 6.21 -16.81
N SER A 41 12.56 7.51 -16.73
CA SER A 41 11.17 7.99 -16.82
C SER A 41 10.69 7.89 -18.26
N LEU A 42 9.43 7.50 -18.45
CA LEU A 42 8.74 7.57 -19.72
C LEU A 42 7.51 8.47 -19.60
N GLU A 43 7.00 8.90 -20.75
CA GLU A 43 5.65 9.46 -20.83
C GLU A 43 4.64 8.31 -20.70
N ASP A 44 3.51 8.61 -20.07
CA ASP A 44 2.41 7.67 -19.94
C ASP A 44 1.54 7.79 -21.20
N ASP A 45 1.61 6.78 -22.06
CA ASP A 45 0.80 6.65 -23.27
C ASP A 45 -0.55 5.95 -23.01
N GLY A 46 -0.80 5.51 -21.76
CA GLY A 46 -2.01 4.81 -21.36
C GLY A 46 -2.00 3.31 -21.68
N ASP A 47 -0.90 2.76 -22.19
CA ASP A 47 -0.79 1.33 -22.50
C ASP A 47 -0.54 0.46 -21.25
N ILE A 48 -0.12 1.07 -20.14
CA ILE A 48 0.14 0.39 -18.88
C ILE A 48 -1.11 0.49 -18.00
N GLU A 49 -1.73 -0.66 -17.72
CA GLU A 49 -2.89 -0.72 -16.82
C GLU A 49 -2.53 -0.27 -15.40
N ASP A 50 -3.46 0.49 -14.79
CA ASP A 50 -3.41 0.80 -13.37
C ASP A 50 -3.47 -0.48 -12.52
N ILE A 51 -2.80 -0.44 -11.36
CA ILE A 51 -2.83 -1.56 -10.41
C ILE A 51 -4.28 -1.77 -9.94
N HIS A 52 -4.87 -2.90 -10.33
CA HIS A 52 -6.18 -3.30 -9.85
C HIS A 52 -6.12 -3.78 -8.39
N LEU A 53 -6.54 -2.93 -7.46
CA LEU A 53 -6.61 -3.27 -6.04
C LEU A 53 -7.92 -3.98 -5.69
N VAL A 54 -7.82 -5.13 -5.02
CA VAL A 54 -8.98 -5.79 -4.41
C VAL A 54 -9.27 -5.13 -3.07
N ILE A 55 -10.25 -4.22 -3.05
CA ILE A 55 -10.64 -3.48 -1.84
C ILE A 55 -11.45 -4.37 -0.90
N THR A 56 -10.96 -4.49 0.34
CA THR A 56 -11.67 -5.13 1.45
C THR A 56 -12.62 -4.13 2.09
N LYS A 57 -13.90 -4.49 2.21
CA LYS A 57 -14.92 -3.64 2.85
C LYS A 57 -14.73 -3.63 4.36
N THR A 58 -15.04 -2.51 5.00
CA THR A 58 -14.86 -2.34 6.46
C THR A 58 -15.63 -3.38 7.26
N ARG A 59 -16.84 -3.75 6.83
CA ARG A 59 -17.66 -4.79 7.48
C ARG A 59 -17.03 -6.19 7.44
N ASP A 60 -16.18 -6.45 6.45
CA ASP A 60 -15.58 -7.78 6.23
C ASP A 60 -14.25 -7.91 7.01
N LEU A 61 -13.65 -6.81 7.47
CA LEU A 61 -12.37 -6.79 8.19
C LEU A 61 -12.37 -7.67 9.45
N ALA A 62 -13.49 -7.77 10.16
CA ALA A 62 -13.59 -8.60 11.36
C ALA A 62 -13.38 -10.10 11.07
N SER A 63 -13.62 -10.54 9.83
CA SER A 63 -13.43 -11.92 9.39
C SER A 63 -12.04 -12.21 8.84
N VAL A 64 -11.24 -11.16 8.58
CA VAL A 64 -9.90 -11.29 8.02
C VAL A 64 -8.92 -11.77 9.09
N PRO A 65 -8.09 -12.80 8.83
CA PRO A 65 -7.10 -13.25 9.79
C PRO A 65 -6.13 -12.14 10.21
N ILE A 66 -5.76 -12.13 11.49
CA ILE A 66 -4.78 -11.19 12.04
C ILE A 66 -3.46 -11.30 11.25
N ARG A 67 -2.83 -10.15 10.97
CA ARG A 67 -1.59 -9.99 10.17
C ARG A 67 -1.76 -10.21 8.66
N THR A 68 -2.98 -10.28 8.14
CA THR A 68 -3.23 -10.21 6.69
C THR A 68 -3.08 -8.77 6.20
N VAL A 69 -2.40 -8.57 5.06
CA VAL A 69 -2.35 -7.27 4.37
C VAL A 69 -3.60 -7.12 3.51
N VAL A 70 -4.30 -5.98 3.64
CA VAL A 70 -5.51 -5.68 2.87
C VAL A 70 -5.39 -4.32 2.20
N SER A 71 -6.07 -4.15 1.07
CA SER A 71 -6.34 -2.82 0.52
C SER A 71 -7.68 -2.33 1.06
N ALA A 72 -7.74 -1.10 1.56
CA ALA A 72 -8.97 -0.48 2.07
C ALA A 72 -9.16 0.90 1.41
N CYS A 73 -10.42 1.26 1.16
CA CYS A 73 -10.78 2.56 0.61
C CYS A 73 -12.00 3.08 1.36
N GLY A 74 -11.96 4.35 1.74
CA GLY A 74 -13.02 5.00 2.49
C GLY A 74 -12.82 6.50 2.57
N VAL A 75 -13.87 7.20 2.99
CA VAL A 75 -13.83 8.62 3.30
C VAL A 75 -13.22 8.79 4.68
N VAL A 76 -12.25 9.71 4.80
CA VAL A 76 -11.71 10.11 6.10
C VAL A 76 -12.76 10.95 6.82
N THR A 77 -13.24 10.46 7.97
CA THR A 77 -14.25 11.17 8.77
C THR A 77 -13.66 11.90 9.95
N ASP A 78 -12.48 11.48 10.43
CA ASP A 78 -11.77 12.14 11.52
C ASP A 78 -10.26 11.86 11.44
N ILE A 79 -9.47 12.81 11.92
CA ILE A 79 -8.01 12.74 11.98
C ILE A 79 -7.57 13.21 13.37
N GLY A 80 -7.02 12.29 14.17
CA GLY A 80 -6.50 12.61 15.49
C GLY A 80 -5.18 13.38 15.46
N GLU A 81 -4.77 13.87 16.63
CA GLU A 81 -3.46 14.52 16.81
C GLU A 81 -2.28 13.54 16.61
N THR A 82 -1.14 14.07 16.16
CA THR A 82 0.10 13.30 16.14
C THR A 82 0.68 13.16 17.54
N ARG A 83 0.96 11.92 17.93
CA ARG A 83 1.60 11.57 19.21
C ARG A 83 2.99 11.00 18.95
N TYR A 84 3.83 11.06 19.97
CA TYR A 84 5.14 10.41 19.98
C TYR A 84 5.05 9.12 20.80
N ILE A 85 5.52 8.01 20.22
CA ILE A 85 5.60 6.72 20.89
C ILE A 85 7.05 6.28 20.86
N GLN A 86 7.60 5.98 22.03
CA GLN A 86 8.89 5.34 22.14
C GLN A 86 8.71 3.82 22.15
N SER A 87 9.38 3.12 21.24
CA SER A 87 9.43 1.66 21.23
C SER A 87 10.21 1.17 22.46
N ARG A 88 10.02 -0.10 22.84
CA ARG A 88 10.82 -0.72 23.92
C ARG A 88 12.31 -0.73 23.63
N ASN A 89 12.71 -0.60 22.37
CA ASN A 89 14.10 -0.56 21.93
C ASN A 89 14.66 0.87 21.89
N GLY A 90 13.87 1.87 22.29
CA GLY A 90 14.27 3.28 22.36
C GLY A 90 13.91 4.11 21.13
N ASP A 91 13.43 3.49 20.05
CA ASP A 91 13.10 4.18 18.79
C ASP A 91 11.87 5.08 18.97
N ALA A 92 11.98 6.36 18.61
CA ALA A 92 10.85 7.27 18.59
C ALA A 92 10.09 7.15 17.27
N GLN A 93 8.77 6.99 17.35
CA GLN A 93 7.87 6.97 16.20
C GLN A 93 6.74 7.97 16.38
N HIS A 94 6.35 8.61 15.27
CA HIS A 94 5.15 9.42 15.22
C HIS A 94 3.94 8.51 14.95
N LYS A 95 2.92 8.60 15.79
CA LYS A 95 1.64 7.90 15.59
C LYS A 95 0.53 8.91 15.36
N ARG A 96 -0.37 8.61 14.42
CA ARG A 96 -1.62 9.33 14.23
C ARG A 96 -2.74 8.32 13.98
N ASP A 97 -3.87 8.52 14.64
CA ASP A 97 -5.07 7.72 14.40
C ASP A 97 -5.95 8.43 13.35
N VAL A 98 -6.49 7.66 12.40
CA VAL A 98 -7.36 8.14 11.31
C VAL A 98 -8.60 7.27 11.26
N ILE A 99 -9.78 7.88 11.18
CA ILE A 99 -11.06 7.17 11.06
C ILE A 99 -11.48 7.16 9.59
N LEU A 100 -11.69 5.96 9.05
CA LEU A 100 -12.15 5.72 7.68
C LEU A 100 -13.55 5.11 7.70
N ALA A 101 -14.47 5.69 6.91
CA ALA A 101 -15.81 5.16 6.70
C ALA A 101 -16.00 4.76 5.23
N ASP A 102 -16.56 3.58 4.98
CA ASP A 102 -16.98 3.15 3.64
C ASP A 102 -18.52 3.19 3.51
N GLN A 103 -19.03 2.86 2.32
CA GLN A 103 -20.49 2.84 2.07
C GLN A 103 -21.27 1.88 2.99
N CYS A 104 -20.61 0.88 3.59
CA CYS A 104 -21.28 -0.05 4.49
C CYS A 104 -21.51 0.59 5.87
N ALA A 105 -20.64 1.51 6.30
CA ALA A 105 -20.77 2.22 7.57
C ALA A 105 -21.87 3.30 7.55
N MET A 106 -22.15 3.92 6.39
CA MET A 106 -23.11 5.03 6.29
C MET A 106 -24.59 4.61 6.32
N ARG A 107 -24.92 3.31 6.26
CA ARG A 107 -26.32 2.85 6.32
C ARG A 107 -26.97 2.89 7.70
N HIS A 108 -26.22 3.22 8.76
CA HIS A 108 -26.72 3.33 10.13
C HIS A 108 -26.89 4.79 10.62
N LEU A 109 -26.76 5.77 9.72
CA LEU A 109 -26.87 7.20 10.03
C LEU A 109 -28.03 7.90 9.30
N GLY A 110 -29.01 7.13 8.78
CA GLY A 110 -30.21 7.64 8.12
C GLY A 110 -31.49 7.28 8.86
#